data_AF-A0A7C2LIM5-F1
#
_entry.id   AF-A0A7C2LIM5-F1
#
_cell.length_a   1.000
_cell.length_b   1.000
_cell.length_c   1.000
_cell.angle_alpha   90.00
_cell.angle_beta   90.00
_cell.angle_gamma   90.00
#
_symmetry.space_group_name_H-M   'P 1'
#
loop_
_entity.id
_entity.type
_entity.pdbx_description
1 polymer ?
#
loop_
_entity_poly.entity_id
_entity_poly.type
_entity_poly.pdbx_seq_one_letter_code
_entity_poly.pdbx_strand_id
1 'polypeptide(L)'
;MGLRWLQVLGKRLFFMVGIILLAQGGQAELGYRATLTLPFSGGIPQLHGDLVPNDTGAAAVYSRPEAGGRLGLMFYRFAADLSVLVERPVAPEVVNHYEPSLCWDGQNYGVVSSTFNQATFMILSPAGDIVLAPLQLPGPPAGEGWRTAAFRVLWTGNAYAVFGILAEPEYPWQTQGSYYTHLTYWLLNGAGEVLAQKDLGSVTPLAYPSFEGAEKEYYDVVWTGAAFFLAHQWESTGFPPVFQIGYRMVDLQGNPLQAEAPATTLPTKGAHLDTNGAAIGLACLRDEGIFGGNSLYARFFSLDGTPLGDEVRYDDTSAVPTGYAPQIFTYRGRFIATYVYPDPLSVQLEYVLKFAEFDGAG
;
A
#
# COMPACT_ATOMS: atom_id res chain seq x y z
N MET A 1 -7.93 9.21 -13.12
CA MET A 1 -8.19 9.85 -11.81
C MET A 1 -7.14 9.27 -10.87
N GLY A 2 -6.38 10.11 -10.17
CA GLY A 2 -5.29 9.66 -9.29
C GLY A 2 -5.66 9.91 -7.85
N LEU A 3 -5.52 8.89 -7.01
CA LEU A 3 -6.11 8.93 -5.68
C LEU A 3 -5.37 8.00 -4.72
N ARG A 4 -4.87 8.55 -3.61
CA ARG A 4 -4.21 7.83 -2.50
C ARG A 4 -4.57 8.44 -1.16
N TRP A 5 -4.37 7.64 -0.12
CA TRP A 5 -4.54 8.01 1.29
C TRP A 5 -3.23 8.48 1.91
N LEU A 6 -3.29 9.50 2.76
CA LEU A 6 -2.26 9.72 3.78
C LEU A 6 -2.83 9.54 5.18
N GLN A 7 -2.00 8.95 6.04
CA GLN A 7 -2.15 8.94 7.48
C GLN A 7 -1.42 10.15 8.08
N VAL A 8 -2.10 10.90 8.94
CA VAL A 8 -1.50 11.95 9.76
C VAL A 8 -1.68 11.61 11.25
N LEU A 9 -0.58 11.50 11.99
CA LEU A 9 -0.54 11.15 13.42
C LEU A 9 -0.74 12.38 14.31
N GLY A 10 -1.99 12.71 14.64
CA GLY A 10 -2.32 13.64 15.72
C GLY A 10 -2.54 12.91 17.04
N LYS A 11 -2.06 13.44 18.18
CA LYS A 11 -2.49 12.95 19.50
C LYS A 11 -4.01 13.11 19.61
N ARG A 12 -4.75 12.01 19.52
CA ARG A 12 -6.22 11.89 19.65
C ARG A 12 -7.07 12.35 18.46
N LEU A 13 -6.48 12.68 17.31
CA LEU A 13 -7.21 12.88 16.05
C LEU A 13 -6.50 12.12 14.93
N PHE A 14 -7.25 11.24 14.26
CA PHE A 14 -6.82 10.59 13.03
C PHE A 14 -7.41 11.37 11.86
N PHE A 15 -6.55 11.78 10.92
CA PHE A 15 -6.99 12.37 9.66
C PHE A 15 -6.68 11.38 8.55
N MET A 16 -7.71 11.07 7.77
CA MET A 16 -7.57 10.39 6.49
C MET A 16 -7.65 11.46 5.41
N VAL A 17 -6.52 11.73 4.74
CA VAL A 17 -6.51 12.68 3.62
C VAL A 17 -6.61 11.89 2.32
N GLY A 18 -7.82 11.83 1.76
CA GLY A 18 -8.00 11.38 0.39
C GLY A 18 -7.67 12.54 -0.56
N ILE A 19 -6.57 12.47 -1.28
CA ILE A 19 -6.25 13.48 -2.29
C ILE A 19 -6.96 13.06 -3.57
N ILE A 20 -8.00 13.81 -3.94
CA ILE A 20 -8.75 13.55 -5.16
C ILE A 20 -8.55 14.71 -6.10
N LEU A 21 -7.83 14.44 -7.18
CA LEU A 21 -7.63 15.43 -8.23
C LEU A 21 -8.80 15.33 -9.21
N LEU A 22 -9.61 16.38 -9.21
CA LEU A 22 -10.74 16.52 -10.12
C LEU A 22 -10.40 17.46 -11.27
N ALA A 23 -10.87 17.08 -12.44
CA ALA A 23 -10.84 17.91 -13.62
C ALA A 23 -11.94 18.97 -13.52
N GLN A 24 -11.61 20.25 -13.32
CA GLN A 24 -12.48 21.34 -13.77
C GLN A 24 -11.89 21.99 -15.02
N GLY A 25 -12.80 22.53 -15.84
CA GLY A 25 -12.59 22.80 -17.27
C GLY A 25 -11.29 23.53 -17.61
N GLY A 26 -10.53 22.92 -18.51
CA GLY A 26 -9.59 23.62 -19.40
C GLY A 26 -8.36 24.30 -18.79
N GLN A 27 -8.21 24.35 -17.47
CA GLN A 27 -7.01 24.85 -16.80
C GLN A 27 -6.48 23.86 -15.78
N ALA A 28 -5.16 23.66 -15.79
CA ALA A 28 -4.45 22.85 -14.81
C ALA A 28 -4.28 23.64 -13.52
N GLU A 29 -5.34 23.77 -12.73
CA GLU A 29 -5.17 24.01 -11.30
C GLU A 29 -5.20 22.64 -10.60
N LEU A 30 -4.10 22.29 -9.94
CA LEU A 30 -4.06 21.26 -8.90
C LEU A 30 -4.86 21.80 -7.70
N GLY A 31 -6.19 21.73 -7.81
CA GLY A 31 -7.10 22.14 -6.76
C GLY A 31 -7.21 21.06 -5.69
N TYR A 32 -6.67 21.31 -4.51
CA TYR A 32 -7.03 20.58 -3.30
C TYR A 32 -8.50 20.86 -2.98
N ARG A 33 -9.39 19.88 -3.16
CA ARG A 33 -10.84 20.13 -3.09
C ARG A 33 -11.51 19.71 -1.78
N ALA A 34 -10.92 18.80 -1.02
CA ALA A 34 -11.46 18.44 0.29
C ALA A 34 -10.45 17.65 1.13
N THR A 35 -10.40 17.95 2.44
CA THR A 35 -10.14 16.93 3.46
C THR A 35 -11.50 16.34 3.81
N LEU A 36 -11.68 15.02 3.68
CA LEU A 36 -12.72 14.36 4.43
C LEU A 36 -12.10 13.81 5.70
N THR A 37 -12.23 14.55 6.80
CA THR A 37 -11.90 14.00 8.11
C THR A 37 -12.96 12.97 8.48
N LEU A 38 -12.62 11.69 8.29
CA LEU A 38 -13.46 10.61 8.80
C LEU A 38 -13.37 10.63 10.33
N PRO A 39 -14.49 10.80 11.05
CA PRO A 39 -14.48 10.96 12.50
C PRO A 39 -14.11 9.63 13.16
N PHE A 40 -12.99 9.61 13.89
CA PHE A 40 -12.56 8.44 14.66
C PHE A 40 -12.45 8.76 16.15
N SER A 41 -12.87 7.80 16.97
CA SER A 41 -12.53 7.71 18.39
C SER A 41 -11.90 6.34 18.66
N GLY A 42 -10.62 6.31 19.02
CA GLY A 42 -9.92 5.04 19.33
C GLY A 42 -8.43 5.26 19.60
N GLY A 43 -7.85 4.44 20.48
CA GLY A 43 -6.45 4.56 20.93
C GLY A 43 -5.42 3.78 20.10
N ILE A 44 -5.76 3.31 18.90
CA ILE A 44 -4.88 2.48 18.08
C ILE A 44 -4.14 3.38 17.08
N PRO A 45 -2.80 3.54 17.16
CA PRO A 45 -2.04 4.60 16.48
C PRO A 45 -1.88 4.45 14.96
N GLN A 46 -2.31 3.36 14.33
CA GLN A 46 -2.21 3.15 12.88
C GLN A 46 -3.48 2.48 12.35
N LEU A 47 -4.24 3.20 11.53
CA LEU A 47 -5.36 2.64 10.75
C LEU A 47 -4.94 2.64 9.30
N HIS A 48 -4.69 1.44 8.78
CA HIS A 48 -4.28 1.21 7.41
C HIS A 48 -5.49 0.91 6.55
N GLY A 49 -5.45 1.37 5.31
CA GLY A 49 -6.53 1.23 4.35
C GLY A 49 -6.03 1.32 2.92
N ASP A 50 -6.97 1.29 1.99
CA ASP A 50 -6.69 1.45 0.58
C ASP A 50 -7.88 2.18 -0.08
N LEU A 51 -7.64 2.81 -1.22
CA LEU A 51 -8.69 3.45 -2.01
C LEU A 51 -8.38 3.27 -3.48
N VAL A 52 -9.44 2.92 -4.20
CA VAL A 52 -9.40 2.74 -5.65
C VAL A 52 -10.42 3.68 -6.30
N PRO A 53 -10.02 4.50 -7.28
CA PRO A 53 -10.98 5.23 -8.11
C PRO A 53 -11.74 4.28 -9.03
N ASN A 54 -12.94 4.68 -9.46
CA ASN A 54 -13.71 3.99 -10.49
C ASN A 54 -14.41 5.00 -11.41
N ASP A 55 -15.20 4.50 -12.37
CA ASP A 55 -15.87 5.33 -13.38
C ASP A 55 -16.89 6.33 -12.80
N THR A 56 -17.34 6.13 -11.57
CA THR A 56 -18.41 6.90 -10.91
C THR A 56 -17.94 7.69 -9.67
N GLY A 57 -16.67 7.58 -9.30
CA GLY A 57 -16.12 8.16 -8.08
C GLY A 57 -14.96 7.33 -7.52
N ALA A 58 -15.05 6.92 -6.26
CA ALA A 58 -14.04 6.12 -5.59
C ALA A 58 -14.65 5.19 -4.53
N ALA A 59 -13.91 4.18 -4.12
CA ALA A 59 -14.23 3.40 -2.95
C ALA A 59 -13.00 3.15 -2.10
N ALA A 60 -13.25 2.91 -0.83
CA ALA A 60 -12.21 2.70 0.15
C ALA A 60 -12.54 1.59 1.11
N VAL A 61 -11.48 0.96 1.59
CA VAL A 61 -11.54 0.00 2.68
C VAL A 61 -10.52 0.36 3.74
N TYR A 62 -10.85 0.22 5.01
CA TYR A 62 -9.90 0.41 6.10
C TYR A 62 -10.24 -0.42 7.34
N SER A 63 -9.23 -0.65 8.17
CA SER A 63 -9.38 -1.29 9.47
C SER A 63 -10.04 -0.34 10.47
N ARG A 64 -11.24 -0.68 10.96
CA ARG A 64 -12.00 0.14 11.92
C ARG A 64 -11.76 -0.35 13.35
N PRO A 65 -11.44 0.52 14.32
CA PRO A 65 -11.39 0.13 15.73
C PRO A 65 -12.77 -0.28 16.25
N GLU A 66 -12.83 -1.42 16.91
CA GLU A 66 -14.02 -1.95 17.57
C GLU A 66 -13.83 -1.99 19.10
N ALA A 67 -14.93 -2.17 19.81
CA ALA A 67 -14.90 -2.44 21.25
C ALA A 67 -14.02 -3.67 21.56
N GLY A 68 -13.23 -3.57 22.63
CA GLY A 68 -12.32 -4.63 23.04
C GLY A 68 -10.99 -4.68 22.27
N GLY A 69 -10.62 -3.61 21.55
CA GLY A 69 -9.32 -3.50 20.89
C GLY A 69 -9.20 -4.32 19.60
N ARG A 70 -10.33 -4.73 19.03
CA ARG A 70 -10.38 -5.47 17.77
C ARG A 70 -10.42 -4.53 16.57
N LEU A 71 -10.06 -5.05 15.39
CA LEU A 71 -10.19 -4.32 14.13
C LEU A 71 -11.23 -4.97 13.23
N GLY A 72 -12.35 -4.26 13.01
CA GLY A 72 -13.33 -4.59 11.98
C GLY A 72 -12.90 -4.04 10.62
N LEU A 73 -13.69 -4.33 9.59
CA LEU A 73 -13.44 -3.82 8.25
C LEU A 73 -14.57 -2.85 7.86
N MET A 74 -14.21 -1.68 7.35
CA MET A 74 -15.17 -0.66 6.95
C MET A 74 -15.02 -0.35 5.47
N PHE A 75 -16.15 -0.23 4.78
CA PHE A 75 -16.22 0.09 3.35
C PHE A 75 -16.94 1.42 3.14
N TYR A 76 -16.37 2.25 2.27
CA TYR A 76 -16.98 3.50 1.81
C TYR A 76 -17.04 3.54 0.29
N ARG A 77 -18.11 4.16 -0.23
CA ARG A 77 -18.19 4.60 -1.61
C ARG A 77 -18.42 6.11 -1.64
N PHE A 78 -17.68 6.78 -2.50
CA PHE A 78 -17.79 8.20 -2.77
C PHE A 78 -18.25 8.41 -4.21
N ALA A 79 -19.07 9.43 -4.42
CA ALA A 79 -19.34 9.95 -5.75
C ALA A 79 -18.12 10.73 -6.28
N ALA A 80 -18.14 11.11 -7.56
CA ALA A 80 -17.11 11.97 -8.16
C ALA A 80 -16.97 13.34 -7.48
N ASP A 81 -18.02 13.85 -6.84
CA ASP A 81 -17.99 15.09 -6.04
C ASP A 81 -17.59 14.87 -4.57
N LEU A 82 -17.25 13.63 -4.21
CA LEU A 82 -16.82 13.18 -2.89
C LEU A 82 -17.91 13.07 -1.84
N SER A 83 -19.17 13.26 -2.23
CA SER A 83 -20.28 12.90 -1.34
C SER A 83 -20.25 11.42 -1.02
N VAL A 84 -20.47 11.08 0.26
CA VAL A 84 -20.54 9.69 0.72
C VAL A 84 -21.83 9.08 0.18
N LEU A 85 -21.68 8.06 -0.67
CA LEU A 85 -22.78 7.28 -1.22
C LEU A 85 -23.08 6.03 -0.39
N VAL A 86 -22.03 5.41 0.15
CA VAL A 86 -22.11 4.21 0.98
C VAL A 86 -21.14 4.36 2.14
N GLU A 87 -21.61 4.02 3.32
CA GLU A 87 -20.82 3.88 4.54
C GLU A 87 -21.31 2.61 5.24
N ARG A 88 -20.48 1.56 5.26
CA ARG A 88 -20.93 0.27 5.77
C ARG A 88 -19.82 -0.51 6.46
N PRO A 89 -20.06 -1.04 7.68
CA PRO A 89 -19.23 -2.08 8.23
C PRO A 89 -19.35 -3.31 7.34
N VAL A 90 -18.24 -3.80 6.83
CA VAL A 90 -18.20 -5.15 6.31
C VAL A 90 -18.30 -6.03 7.55
N ALA A 91 -19.27 -6.94 7.60
CA ALA A 91 -19.49 -7.82 8.74
C ALA A 91 -18.93 -9.21 8.43
N PRO A 92 -17.60 -9.42 8.41
CA PRO A 92 -17.06 -10.76 8.35
C PRO A 92 -17.29 -11.46 9.69
N GLU A 93 -17.39 -12.79 9.64
CA GLU A 93 -17.33 -13.65 10.83
C GLU A 93 -15.95 -13.58 11.53
N VAL A 94 -15.00 -12.87 10.92
CA VAL A 94 -13.60 -12.76 11.29
C VAL A 94 -13.32 -11.37 11.89
N VAL A 95 -12.46 -11.30 12.90
CA VAL A 95 -12.06 -10.05 13.56
C VAL A 95 -10.55 -9.86 13.46
N ASN A 96 -10.10 -8.61 13.59
CA ASN A 96 -8.71 -8.17 13.49
C ASN A 96 -8.19 -8.13 12.06
N HIS A 97 -8.86 -7.33 11.21
CA HIS A 97 -8.39 -7.04 9.86
C HIS A 97 -7.31 -5.96 9.89
N TYR A 98 -6.13 -6.27 9.35
CA TYR A 98 -5.00 -5.36 9.20
C TYR A 98 -4.73 -5.09 7.72
N GLU A 99 -4.28 -3.87 7.43
CA GLU A 99 -3.83 -3.40 6.11
C GLU A 99 -4.68 -3.83 4.91
N PRO A 100 -6.01 -3.65 4.95
CA PRO A 100 -6.84 -4.10 3.85
C PRO A 100 -6.48 -3.38 2.55
N SER A 101 -6.50 -4.11 1.44
CA SER A 101 -6.32 -3.58 0.09
C SER A 101 -7.56 -3.86 -0.74
N LEU A 102 -7.85 -2.97 -1.69
CA LEU A 102 -8.96 -3.16 -2.62
C LEU A 102 -8.58 -2.81 -4.05
N CYS A 103 -9.23 -3.46 -5.00
CA CYS A 103 -9.19 -3.09 -6.41
C CYS A 103 -10.58 -3.13 -7.03
N TRP A 104 -10.75 -2.44 -8.15
CA TRP A 104 -11.99 -2.41 -8.93
C TRP A 104 -11.85 -3.30 -10.17
N ASP A 105 -12.75 -4.27 -10.35
CA ASP A 105 -12.71 -5.18 -11.51
C ASP A 105 -13.56 -4.71 -12.71
N GLY A 106 -14.24 -3.56 -12.58
CA GLY A 106 -15.23 -3.07 -13.54
C GLY A 106 -16.69 -3.27 -13.11
N GLN A 107 -16.94 -4.13 -12.12
CA GLN A 107 -18.28 -4.47 -11.61
C GLN A 107 -18.37 -4.51 -10.08
N ASN A 108 -17.34 -5.04 -9.43
CA ASN A 108 -17.24 -5.27 -8.00
C ASN A 108 -15.84 -4.89 -7.47
N TYR A 109 -15.72 -4.87 -6.16
CA TYR A 109 -14.45 -4.66 -5.46
C TYR A 109 -13.90 -5.96 -4.92
N GLY A 110 -12.75 -6.39 -5.42
CA GLY A 110 -11.96 -7.41 -4.76
C GLY A 110 -11.25 -6.79 -3.57
N VAL A 111 -11.41 -7.40 -2.39
CA VAL A 111 -10.84 -6.92 -1.14
C VAL A 111 -10.01 -8.02 -0.52
N VAL A 112 -8.80 -7.68 -0.10
CA VAL A 112 -7.95 -8.54 0.73
C VAL A 112 -7.71 -7.89 2.07
N SER A 113 -7.54 -8.72 3.08
CA SER A 113 -7.13 -8.26 4.40
C SER A 113 -6.46 -9.40 5.16
N SER A 114 -5.57 -9.03 6.06
CA SER A 114 -4.85 -9.98 6.91
C SER A 114 -5.53 -10.03 8.26
N THR A 115 -5.81 -11.25 8.72
CA THR A 115 -5.97 -11.51 10.15
C THR A 115 -4.63 -12.02 10.63
N PHE A 116 -4.23 -11.75 11.86
CA PHE A 116 -2.88 -12.01 12.39
C PHE A 116 -2.19 -13.32 11.95
N ASN A 117 -2.96 -14.37 11.65
CA ASN A 117 -2.47 -15.67 11.17
C ASN A 117 -2.84 -16.01 9.71
N GLN A 118 -3.80 -15.31 9.10
CA GLN A 118 -4.46 -15.74 7.87
C GLN A 118 -4.86 -14.57 6.97
N ALA A 119 -4.45 -14.62 5.70
CA ALA A 119 -4.94 -13.72 4.67
C ALA A 119 -6.31 -14.16 4.17
N THR A 120 -7.18 -13.19 3.91
CA THR A 120 -8.55 -13.39 3.44
C THR A 120 -8.81 -12.60 2.17
N PHE A 121 -9.62 -13.16 1.28
CA PHE A 121 -10.12 -12.51 0.08
C PHE A 121 -11.65 -12.52 0.09
N MET A 122 -12.27 -11.44 -0.38
CA MET A 122 -13.71 -11.31 -0.53
C MET A 122 -14.03 -10.38 -1.70
N ILE A 123 -15.28 -10.42 -2.17
CA ILE A 123 -15.76 -9.50 -3.21
C ILE A 123 -16.97 -8.74 -2.66
N LEU A 124 -16.91 -7.42 -2.78
CA LEU A 124 -17.98 -6.50 -2.39
C LEU A 124 -18.64 -5.88 -3.62
N SER A 125 -19.96 -5.71 -3.59
CA SER A 125 -20.69 -4.97 -4.60
C SER A 125 -20.42 -3.46 -4.47
N PRO A 126 -20.80 -2.64 -5.46
CA PRO A 126 -20.76 -1.18 -5.34
C PRO A 126 -21.57 -0.61 -4.17
N ALA A 127 -22.55 -1.35 -3.65
CA ALA A 127 -23.33 -1.00 -2.46
C ALA A 127 -22.70 -1.48 -1.15
N GLY A 128 -21.55 -2.16 -1.21
CA GLY A 128 -20.87 -2.74 -0.05
C GLY A 128 -21.50 -4.06 0.43
N ASP A 129 -22.34 -4.70 -0.37
CA ASP A 129 -22.86 -6.04 -0.07
C ASP A 129 -21.81 -7.11 -0.40
N ILE A 130 -21.76 -8.17 0.40
CA ILE A 130 -20.87 -9.30 0.15
C ILE A 130 -21.39 -10.10 -1.05
N VAL A 131 -20.64 -10.08 -2.15
CA VAL A 131 -20.89 -10.87 -3.37
C VAL A 131 -20.21 -12.23 -3.27
N LEU A 132 -18.98 -12.24 -2.75
CA LEU A 132 -18.24 -13.44 -2.39
C LEU A 132 -17.88 -13.36 -0.91
N ALA A 133 -18.33 -14.35 -0.14
CA ALA A 133 -18.02 -14.45 1.28
C ALA A 133 -16.50 -14.55 1.51
N PRO A 134 -16.00 -14.06 2.66
CA PRO A 134 -14.58 -14.15 2.98
C PRO A 134 -14.07 -15.59 2.88
N LEU A 135 -13.06 -15.80 2.04
CA LEU A 135 -12.35 -17.07 1.91
C LEU A 135 -10.92 -16.91 2.40
N GLN A 136 -10.39 -17.98 2.98
CA GLN A 136 -8.99 -18.03 3.43
C GLN A 136 -8.10 -18.36 2.23
N LEU A 137 -7.10 -17.51 1.99
CA LEU A 137 -6.11 -17.80 0.95
C LEU A 137 -5.22 -18.97 1.39
N PRO A 138 -4.82 -19.86 0.46
CA PRO A 138 -3.93 -20.97 0.80
C PRO A 138 -2.66 -20.46 1.49
N GLY A 139 -2.49 -20.92 2.73
CA GLY A 139 -1.34 -20.62 3.57
C GLY A 139 -0.41 -21.83 3.72
N PRO A 140 0.54 -21.74 4.65
CA PRO A 140 1.43 -22.84 4.99
C PRO A 140 0.67 -23.97 5.72
N PRO A 141 1.26 -25.16 5.87
CA PRO A 141 0.65 -26.27 6.60
C PRO A 141 0.17 -25.86 8.00
N ALA A 142 -1.02 -26.33 8.39
CA ALA A 142 -1.59 -26.02 9.69
C ALA A 142 -0.72 -26.60 10.83
N GLY A 143 -0.57 -25.84 11.91
CA GLY A 143 0.04 -26.30 13.16
C GLY A 143 1.52 -25.94 13.36
N GLU A 144 2.16 -25.25 12.41
CA GLU A 144 3.59 -24.90 12.48
C GLU A 144 3.86 -23.46 12.97
N GLY A 145 2.84 -22.72 13.41
CA GLY A 145 3.01 -21.35 13.92
C GLY A 145 3.32 -20.30 12.85
N TRP A 146 3.30 -20.69 11.58
CA TRP A 146 3.42 -19.78 10.45
C TRP A 146 2.23 -18.83 10.35
N ARG A 147 2.44 -17.70 9.67
CA ARG A 147 1.41 -16.69 9.43
C ARG A 147 1.30 -16.37 7.95
N THR A 148 0.12 -15.95 7.51
CA THR A 148 -0.13 -15.45 6.16
C THR A 148 -0.74 -14.06 6.24
N ALA A 149 -0.20 -13.12 5.46
CA ALA A 149 -0.75 -11.78 5.32
C ALA A 149 -0.81 -11.39 3.84
N ALA A 150 -1.85 -10.67 3.42
CA ALA A 150 -1.97 -10.05 2.11
C ALA A 150 -1.83 -8.54 2.25
N PHE A 151 -1.00 -7.92 1.41
CA PHE A 151 -0.76 -6.49 1.41
C PHE A 151 -1.30 -5.79 0.17
N ARG A 152 -1.53 -6.51 -0.93
CA ARG A 152 -2.07 -5.91 -2.16
C ARG A 152 -3.00 -6.84 -2.92
N VAL A 153 -4.05 -6.27 -3.49
CA VAL A 153 -4.86 -6.90 -4.54
C VAL A 153 -4.92 -6.00 -5.77
N LEU A 154 -4.75 -6.58 -6.95
CA LEU A 154 -4.80 -5.89 -8.23
C LEU A 154 -5.74 -6.63 -9.18
N TRP A 155 -6.47 -5.88 -10.00
CA TRP A 155 -7.23 -6.44 -11.11
C TRP A 155 -6.36 -6.49 -12.37
N THR A 156 -6.27 -7.67 -12.99
CA THR A 156 -5.43 -7.90 -14.19
C THR A 156 -6.21 -7.78 -15.50
N GLY A 157 -7.51 -7.47 -15.43
CA GLY A 157 -8.44 -7.50 -16.56
C GLY A 157 -9.30 -8.76 -16.61
N ASN A 158 -8.82 -9.88 -16.06
CA ASN A 158 -9.55 -11.17 -16.06
C ASN A 158 -9.52 -11.90 -14.70
N ALA A 159 -8.62 -11.52 -13.80
CA ALA A 159 -8.41 -12.19 -12.53
C ALA A 159 -7.86 -11.23 -11.47
N TYR A 160 -8.05 -11.58 -10.20
CA TYR A 160 -7.52 -10.90 -9.04
C TYR A 160 -6.14 -11.43 -8.70
N ALA A 161 -5.13 -10.59 -8.81
CA ALA A 161 -3.78 -10.87 -8.38
C ALA A 161 -3.60 -10.39 -6.95
N VAL A 162 -3.40 -11.33 -6.02
CA VAL A 162 -3.17 -11.04 -4.60
C VAL A 162 -1.71 -11.30 -4.27
N PHE A 163 -1.08 -10.32 -3.64
CA PHE A 163 0.28 -10.41 -3.13
C PHE A 163 0.27 -10.35 -1.61
N GLY A 164 1.13 -11.18 -1.04
CA GLY A 164 1.24 -11.33 0.40
C GLY A 164 2.58 -11.88 0.83
N ILE A 165 2.62 -12.27 2.09
CA ILE A 165 3.75 -12.93 2.72
C ILE A 165 3.31 -14.20 3.44
N LEU A 166 4.20 -15.20 3.44
CA LEU A 166 4.20 -16.31 4.37
C LEU A 166 5.33 -16.04 5.36
N ALA A 167 4.99 -15.88 6.63
CA ALA A 167 5.96 -15.65 7.70
C ALA A 167 6.22 -16.98 8.41
N GLU A 168 7.40 -17.53 8.17
CA GLU A 168 7.92 -18.74 8.82
C GLU A 168 8.59 -18.34 10.15
N PRO A 169 8.21 -18.95 11.28
CA PRO A 169 8.82 -18.62 12.55
C PRO A 169 10.28 -19.07 12.57
N GLU A 170 11.18 -18.23 13.09
CA GLU A 170 12.59 -18.60 13.26
C GLU A 170 12.76 -19.86 14.13
N TYR A 171 11.87 -20.04 15.11
CA TYR A 171 11.79 -21.24 15.93
C TYR A 171 10.36 -21.84 15.93
N PRO A 172 10.19 -23.18 15.89
CA PRO A 172 8.86 -23.82 15.75
C PRO A 172 7.81 -23.47 16.82
N TRP A 173 8.24 -23.06 18.02
CA TRP A 173 7.37 -22.67 19.14
C TRP A 173 7.20 -21.15 19.27
N GLN A 174 7.74 -20.38 18.32
CA GLN A 174 7.77 -18.93 18.39
C GLN A 174 6.38 -18.34 18.08
N THR A 175 5.82 -17.66 19.06
CA THR A 175 4.62 -16.83 18.91
C THR A 175 4.95 -15.33 18.80
N GLN A 176 6.21 -14.95 19.04
CA GLN A 176 6.73 -13.58 18.97
C GLN A 176 8.24 -13.60 18.63
N GLY A 177 8.71 -12.72 17.75
CA GLY A 177 10.11 -12.60 17.35
C GLY A 177 10.30 -12.37 15.84
N SER A 178 11.48 -12.68 15.33
CA SER A 178 11.80 -12.56 13.90
C SER A 178 11.18 -13.71 13.11
N TYR A 179 10.59 -13.40 11.95
CA TYR A 179 10.06 -14.39 11.01
C TYR A 179 10.83 -14.31 9.70
N TYR A 180 11.19 -15.47 9.14
CA TYR A 180 11.62 -15.55 7.75
C TYR A 180 10.42 -15.25 6.87
N THR A 181 10.54 -14.22 6.04
CA THR A 181 9.42 -13.74 5.25
C THR A 181 9.57 -14.24 3.82
N HIS A 182 8.57 -14.95 3.32
CA HIS A 182 8.50 -15.42 1.94
C HIS A 182 7.44 -14.62 1.20
N LEU A 183 7.81 -13.93 0.14
CA LEU A 183 6.84 -13.24 -0.72
C LEU A 183 6.01 -14.27 -1.46
N THR A 184 4.69 -14.14 -1.43
CA THR A 184 3.77 -15.10 -2.05
C THR A 184 2.75 -14.40 -2.93
N TYR A 185 2.28 -15.14 -3.92
CA TYR A 185 1.37 -14.68 -4.94
C TYR A 185 0.22 -15.69 -5.11
N TRP A 186 -1.00 -15.17 -5.22
CA TRP A 186 -2.19 -15.93 -5.61
C TRP A 186 -2.92 -15.23 -6.75
N LEU A 187 -3.27 -15.98 -7.80
CA LEU A 187 -4.14 -15.52 -8.86
C LEU A 187 -5.53 -16.14 -8.67
N LEU A 188 -6.57 -15.33 -8.50
CA LEU A 188 -7.93 -15.79 -8.25
C LEU A 188 -8.89 -15.36 -9.37
N ASN A 189 -9.86 -16.20 -9.71
CA ASN A 189 -10.98 -15.78 -10.57
C ASN A 189 -12.08 -15.06 -9.76
N GLY A 190 -13.15 -14.61 -10.44
CA GLY A 190 -14.29 -13.94 -9.79
C GLY A 190 -15.12 -14.82 -8.86
N ALA A 191 -14.91 -16.14 -8.87
CA ALA A 191 -15.50 -17.07 -7.90
C ALA A 191 -14.60 -17.30 -6.68
N GLY A 192 -13.39 -16.73 -6.65
CA GLY A 192 -12.40 -16.95 -5.60
C GLY A 192 -11.60 -18.24 -5.75
N GLU A 193 -11.67 -18.93 -6.89
CA GLU A 193 -10.85 -20.11 -7.15
C GLU A 193 -9.41 -19.69 -7.44
N VAL A 194 -8.45 -20.34 -6.78
CA VAL A 194 -7.02 -20.09 -6.98
C VAL A 194 -6.56 -20.77 -8.27
N LEU A 195 -6.29 -19.95 -9.29
CA LEU A 195 -5.77 -20.35 -10.59
C LEU A 195 -4.26 -20.60 -10.57
N ALA A 196 -3.53 -19.86 -9.75
CA ALA A 196 -2.10 -20.02 -9.55
C ALA A 196 -1.69 -19.60 -8.14
N GLN A 197 -0.67 -20.28 -7.60
CA GLN A 197 0.02 -19.89 -6.37
C GLN A 197 1.53 -20.02 -6.58
N LYS A 198 2.30 -19.01 -6.17
CA LYS A 198 3.76 -19.00 -6.29
C LYS A 198 4.42 -18.41 -5.06
N ASP A 199 5.49 -19.06 -4.63
CA ASP A 199 6.53 -18.44 -3.82
C ASP A 199 7.42 -17.60 -4.75
N LEU A 200 7.51 -16.31 -4.44
CA LEU A 200 8.30 -15.33 -5.18
C LEU A 200 9.69 -15.14 -4.58
N GLY A 201 10.01 -15.86 -3.50
CA GLY A 201 11.29 -15.88 -2.83
C GLY A 201 11.26 -15.27 -1.43
N SER A 202 12.25 -15.65 -0.63
CA SER A 202 12.47 -15.10 0.70
C SER A 202 13.03 -13.68 0.64
N VAL A 203 12.59 -12.84 1.57
CA VAL A 203 13.04 -11.45 1.77
C VAL A 203 13.52 -11.26 3.20
N THR A 204 14.07 -10.06 3.48
CA THR A 204 14.60 -9.71 4.80
C THR A 204 13.57 -10.01 5.90
N PRO A 205 13.99 -10.60 7.04
CA PRO A 205 13.07 -10.95 8.12
C PRO A 205 12.27 -9.75 8.64
N LEU A 206 11.00 -9.99 8.94
CA LEU A 206 10.15 -9.04 9.67
C LEU A 206 10.14 -9.40 11.16
N ALA A 207 10.23 -8.39 12.02
CA ALA A 207 10.04 -8.55 13.45
C ALA A 207 8.54 -8.42 13.80
N TYR A 208 7.89 -9.54 14.14
CA TYR A 208 6.52 -9.59 14.68
C TYR A 208 6.55 -9.83 16.20
N PRO A 209 5.59 -9.37 17.02
CA PRO A 209 4.38 -8.61 16.73
C PRO A 209 4.52 -7.11 17.04
N SER A 210 5.73 -6.58 17.20
CA SER A 210 5.92 -5.16 17.58
C SER A 210 5.28 -4.17 16.61
N PHE A 211 5.01 -4.59 15.36
CA PHE A 211 4.38 -3.81 14.31
C PHE A 211 3.43 -4.68 13.47
N GLU A 212 2.30 -5.11 14.04
CA GLU A 212 1.22 -5.79 13.30
C GLU A 212 0.68 -4.90 12.17
N GLY A 213 0.50 -5.44 10.97
CA GLY A 213 -0.07 -4.66 9.87
C GLY A 213 0.87 -3.55 9.41
N ALA A 214 2.11 -3.90 9.08
CA ALA A 214 3.11 -2.98 8.54
C ALA A 214 3.68 -3.49 7.21
N GLU A 215 3.12 -4.55 6.63
CA GLU A 215 3.58 -5.18 5.40
C GLU A 215 3.60 -4.15 4.25
N LYS A 216 2.59 -3.28 4.15
CA LYS A 216 2.57 -2.17 3.18
C LYS A 216 3.61 -1.08 3.45
N GLU A 217 4.24 -1.05 4.62
CA GLU A 217 5.42 -0.20 4.85
C GLU A 217 6.68 -0.76 4.20
N TYR A 218 6.68 -2.05 3.82
CA TYR A 218 7.85 -2.75 3.28
C TYR A 218 7.66 -3.22 1.84
N TYR A 219 6.42 -3.43 1.40
CA TYR A 219 6.08 -4.06 0.12
C TYR A 219 5.00 -3.27 -0.62
N ASP A 220 5.19 -3.10 -1.93
CA ASP A 220 4.12 -2.66 -2.83
C ASP A 220 4.31 -3.28 -4.22
N VAL A 221 3.22 -3.35 -4.97
CA VAL A 221 3.19 -3.95 -6.31
C VAL A 221 2.23 -3.20 -7.22
N VAL A 222 2.63 -3.09 -8.49
CA VAL A 222 1.78 -2.57 -9.58
C VAL A 222 1.75 -3.52 -10.75
N TRP A 223 0.65 -3.48 -11.50
CA TRP A 223 0.46 -4.22 -12.74
C TRP A 223 0.76 -3.31 -13.93
N THR A 224 1.69 -3.70 -14.79
CA THR A 224 2.11 -2.91 -15.97
C THR A 224 1.24 -3.16 -17.20
N GLY A 225 0.27 -4.07 -17.13
CA GLY A 225 -0.46 -4.61 -18.28
C GLY A 225 0.14 -5.90 -18.84
N ALA A 226 1.40 -6.20 -18.52
CA ALA A 226 2.09 -7.43 -18.95
C ALA A 226 2.81 -8.16 -17.82
N ALA A 227 3.28 -7.43 -16.80
CA ALA A 227 4.05 -7.96 -15.69
C ALA A 227 3.68 -7.24 -14.38
N PHE A 228 4.00 -7.88 -13.26
CA PHE A 228 3.99 -7.24 -11.96
C PHE A 228 5.38 -6.69 -11.67
N PHE A 229 5.43 -5.42 -11.25
CA PHE A 229 6.63 -4.82 -10.68
C PHE A 229 6.45 -4.80 -9.16
N LEU A 230 7.25 -5.62 -8.47
CA LEU A 230 7.18 -5.80 -7.03
C LEU A 230 8.39 -5.12 -6.40
N ALA A 231 8.14 -4.08 -5.61
CA ALA A 231 9.18 -3.42 -4.82
C ALA A 231 9.10 -3.89 -3.38
N HIS A 232 10.27 -4.12 -2.79
CA HIS A 232 10.36 -4.53 -1.40
C HIS A 232 11.60 -3.99 -0.73
N GLN A 233 11.53 -3.79 0.59
CA GLN A 233 12.73 -3.51 1.37
C GLN A 233 13.66 -4.72 1.37
N TRP A 234 14.95 -4.46 1.22
CA TRP A 234 16.01 -5.45 1.19
C TRP A 234 17.23 -4.92 1.94
N GLU A 235 17.86 -5.75 2.76
CA GLU A 235 19.14 -5.49 3.38
C GLU A 235 20.29 -6.03 2.53
N SER A 236 21.21 -5.15 2.10
CA SER A 236 22.37 -5.57 1.29
C SER A 236 23.25 -6.55 2.05
N THR A 237 23.84 -7.52 1.35
CA THR A 237 24.76 -8.51 1.93
C THR A 237 26.16 -7.98 2.28
N GLY A 238 26.46 -6.71 1.97
CA GLY A 238 27.73 -6.05 2.30
C GLY A 238 27.84 -5.66 3.78
N PHE A 239 29.07 -5.42 4.26
CA PHE A 239 29.32 -4.89 5.61
C PHE A 239 29.85 -3.44 5.54
N PRO A 240 29.22 -2.47 6.24
CA PRO A 240 27.99 -2.61 7.02
C PRO A 240 26.77 -2.85 6.11
N PRO A 241 25.72 -3.55 6.59
CA PRO A 241 24.51 -3.72 5.81
C PRO A 241 23.84 -2.37 5.56
N VAL A 242 23.41 -2.17 4.32
CA VAL A 242 22.68 -0.98 3.90
C VAL A 242 21.26 -1.42 3.57
N PHE A 243 20.27 -0.82 4.23
CA PHE A 243 18.88 -0.96 3.82
C PHE A 243 18.68 -0.33 2.45
N GLN A 244 18.00 -1.03 1.57
CA GLN A 244 17.72 -0.65 0.19
C GLN A 244 16.28 -1.03 -0.13
N ILE A 245 15.78 -0.49 -1.23
CA ILE A 245 14.58 -1.04 -1.86
C ILE A 245 15.06 -1.79 -3.10
N GLY A 246 14.78 -3.09 -3.12
CA GLY A 246 14.91 -3.92 -4.30
C GLY A 246 13.61 -3.94 -5.09
N TYR A 247 13.70 -4.31 -6.37
CA TYR A 247 12.54 -4.67 -7.16
C TYR A 247 12.81 -5.95 -7.94
N ARG A 248 11.73 -6.69 -8.23
CA ARG A 248 11.74 -7.82 -9.15
C ARG A 248 10.51 -7.72 -10.05
N MET A 249 10.57 -8.42 -11.18
CA MET A 249 9.42 -8.51 -12.08
C MET A 249 9.02 -9.95 -12.30
N VAL A 250 7.72 -10.18 -12.27
CA VAL A 250 7.12 -11.50 -12.51
C VAL A 250 5.96 -11.40 -13.50
N ASP A 251 5.73 -12.46 -14.27
CA ASP A 251 4.61 -12.55 -15.20
C ASP A 251 3.27 -12.77 -14.46
N LEU A 252 2.17 -12.85 -15.22
CA LEU A 252 0.85 -13.12 -14.67
C LEU A 252 0.74 -14.45 -13.91
N GLN A 253 1.60 -15.43 -14.20
CA GLN A 253 1.64 -16.71 -13.52
C GLN A 253 2.61 -16.71 -12.32
N GLY A 254 3.25 -15.57 -12.04
CA GLY A 254 4.23 -15.41 -10.96
C GLY A 254 5.61 -15.97 -11.30
N ASN A 255 5.91 -16.25 -12.58
CA ASN A 255 7.25 -16.67 -12.99
C ASN A 255 8.18 -15.44 -13.11
N PRO A 256 9.46 -15.56 -12.75
CA PRO A 256 10.40 -14.45 -12.82
C PRO A 256 10.66 -14.01 -14.27
N LEU A 257 10.51 -12.71 -14.51
CA LEU A 257 10.89 -12.03 -15.75
C LEU A 257 12.20 -11.23 -15.58
N GLN A 258 12.35 -10.60 -14.41
CA GLN A 258 13.56 -9.90 -14.03
C GLN A 258 13.97 -10.33 -12.62
N ALA A 259 15.25 -10.70 -12.48
CA ALA A 259 15.84 -10.94 -11.19
C ALA A 259 15.85 -9.65 -10.34
N GLU A 260 16.04 -9.84 -9.03
CA GLU A 260 16.10 -8.74 -8.09
C GLU A 260 17.20 -7.72 -8.46
N ALA A 261 16.84 -6.45 -8.47
CA ALA A 261 17.72 -5.33 -8.78
C ALA A 261 17.48 -4.16 -7.79
N PRO A 262 18.50 -3.34 -7.49
CA PRO A 262 18.34 -2.20 -6.60
C PRO A 262 17.53 -1.08 -7.25
N ALA A 263 16.50 -0.60 -6.55
CA ALA A 263 15.71 0.57 -6.91
C ALA A 263 16.21 1.84 -6.23
N THR A 264 16.48 1.79 -4.92
CA THR A 264 16.98 2.91 -4.12
C THR A 264 17.74 2.44 -2.87
N THR A 265 18.41 3.36 -2.17
CA THR A 265 19.26 3.09 -1.00
C THR A 265 18.86 3.94 0.21
N LEU A 266 19.11 3.46 1.43
CA LEU A 266 18.81 4.14 2.69
C LEU A 266 17.34 4.56 2.88
N PRO A 267 16.35 3.70 2.57
CA PRO A 267 14.95 4.04 2.83
C PRO A 267 14.68 4.04 4.34
N THR A 268 13.93 5.04 4.82
CA THR A 268 13.32 5.03 6.17
C THR A 268 11.89 4.53 6.16
N LYS A 269 11.24 4.56 4.99
CA LYS A 269 9.94 3.96 4.72
C LYS A 269 9.98 3.32 3.32
N GLY A 270 9.33 2.16 3.17
CA GLY A 270 9.38 1.36 1.96
C GLY A 270 8.71 2.01 0.76
N ALA A 271 8.71 1.26 -0.34
CA ALA A 271 8.27 1.77 -1.63
C ALA A 271 6.75 1.88 -1.69
N HIS A 272 6.30 2.98 -2.26
CA HIS A 272 4.96 3.11 -2.79
C HIS A 272 5.07 3.18 -4.31
N LEU A 273 4.19 2.44 -4.98
CA LEU A 273 4.19 2.30 -6.41
C LEU A 273 2.90 2.81 -7.03
N ASP A 274 3.04 3.34 -8.24
CA ASP A 274 1.91 3.49 -9.16
C ASP A 274 2.39 3.40 -10.61
N THR A 275 1.46 3.24 -11.55
CA THR A 275 1.76 3.28 -12.97
C THR A 275 0.81 4.21 -13.70
N ASN A 276 1.36 4.97 -14.65
CA ASN A 276 0.57 5.81 -15.55
C ASN A 276 0.23 5.12 -16.89
N GLY A 277 0.57 3.83 -17.02
CA GLY A 277 0.42 3.05 -18.25
C GLY A 277 1.54 3.26 -19.27
N ALA A 278 2.52 4.13 -19.01
CA ALA A 278 3.72 4.32 -19.82
C ALA A 278 5.01 4.08 -19.03
N ALA A 279 4.97 4.33 -17.73
CA ALA A 279 6.05 4.17 -16.79
C ALA A 279 5.53 3.66 -15.44
N ILE A 280 6.45 3.30 -14.58
CA ILE A 280 6.24 2.90 -13.19
C ILE A 280 6.93 3.96 -12.33
N GLY A 281 6.17 4.54 -11.41
CA GLY A 281 6.70 5.47 -10.40
C GLY A 281 6.90 4.74 -9.08
N LEU A 282 8.06 4.93 -8.48
CA LEU A 282 8.38 4.52 -7.12
C LEU A 282 8.64 5.77 -6.29
N ALA A 283 7.98 5.88 -5.14
CA ALA A 283 8.26 6.90 -4.14
C ALA A 283 8.60 6.27 -2.79
N CYS A 284 9.57 6.85 -2.09
CA CYS A 284 9.97 6.43 -0.75
C CYS A 284 10.50 7.61 0.05
N LEU A 285 10.64 7.42 1.36
CA LEU A 285 11.41 8.34 2.20
C LEU A 285 12.81 7.77 2.43
N ARG A 286 13.84 8.63 2.34
CA ARG A 286 15.23 8.26 2.61
C ARG A 286 15.78 9.01 3.81
N ASP A 287 16.73 8.36 4.50
CA ASP A 287 17.50 8.98 5.57
C ASP A 287 18.63 9.82 4.98
N GLU A 288 18.65 11.12 5.28
CA GLU A 288 19.72 12.04 4.87
C GLU A 288 20.89 12.07 5.88
N GLY A 289 20.86 11.23 6.92
CA GLY A 289 21.92 11.03 7.89
C GLY A 289 21.80 11.88 9.15
N ILE A 290 22.90 11.96 9.93
CA ILE A 290 22.95 12.40 11.35
C ILE A 290 22.27 13.75 11.64
N PHE A 291 22.19 14.64 10.66
CA PHE A 291 21.56 15.97 10.80
C PHE A 291 20.45 16.23 9.76
N GLY A 292 20.14 15.24 8.92
CA GLY A 292 19.12 15.33 7.88
C GLY A 292 17.81 14.66 8.32
N GLY A 293 16.67 15.25 7.97
CA GLY A 293 15.38 14.60 8.15
C GLY A 293 15.14 13.50 7.09
N ASN A 294 13.94 12.92 7.11
CA ASN A 294 13.48 12.05 6.03
C ASN A 294 13.07 12.90 4.82
N SER A 295 13.69 12.65 3.67
CA SER A 295 13.41 13.34 2.41
C SER A 295 12.63 12.44 1.44
N LEU A 296 11.72 13.03 0.67
CA LEU A 296 10.95 12.31 -0.36
C LEU A 296 11.81 12.14 -1.61
N TYR A 297 11.92 10.90 -2.05
CA TYR A 297 12.57 10.52 -3.30
C TYR A 297 11.61 9.80 -4.22
N ALA A 298 11.82 9.99 -5.52
CA ALA A 298 11.11 9.27 -6.56
C ALA A 298 12.08 8.71 -7.61
N ARG A 299 11.75 7.53 -8.13
CA ARG A 299 12.44 6.92 -9.26
C ARG A 299 11.43 6.37 -10.26
N PHE A 300 11.75 6.49 -11.54
CA PHE A 300 10.89 6.05 -12.63
C PHE A 300 11.51 4.92 -13.43
N PHE A 301 10.67 3.98 -13.84
CA PHE A 301 11.06 2.83 -14.64
C PHE A 301 10.13 2.73 -15.84
N SER A 302 10.63 2.18 -16.94
CA SER A 302 9.79 1.74 -18.04
C SER A 302 8.94 0.55 -17.59
N LEU A 303 7.91 0.20 -18.36
CA LEU A 303 7.05 -0.96 -18.06
C LEU A 303 7.79 -2.30 -18.08
N ASP A 304 9.00 -2.36 -18.65
CA ASP A 304 9.89 -3.53 -18.61
C ASP A 304 10.85 -3.54 -17.41
N GLY A 305 10.74 -2.55 -16.51
CA GLY A 305 11.59 -2.44 -15.32
C GLY A 305 12.92 -1.72 -15.55
N THR A 306 13.21 -1.25 -16.75
CA THR A 306 14.41 -0.45 -17.03
C THR A 306 14.30 0.93 -16.38
N PRO A 307 15.27 1.38 -15.56
CA PRO A 307 15.27 2.74 -15.01
C PRO A 307 15.27 3.80 -16.12
N LEU A 308 14.38 4.79 -16.02
CA LEU A 308 14.26 5.90 -16.99
C LEU A 308 15.16 7.09 -16.64
N GLY A 309 15.82 7.05 -15.49
CA GLY A 309 16.73 8.08 -15.03
C GLY A 309 17.29 7.76 -13.65
N ASP A 310 18.05 8.72 -13.15
CA ASP A 310 18.50 8.72 -11.77
C ASP A 310 17.32 8.99 -10.82
N GLU A 311 17.50 8.61 -9.56
CA GLU A 311 16.56 8.95 -8.52
C GLU A 311 16.57 10.47 -8.24
N VAL A 312 15.40 11.05 -8.05
CA VAL A 312 15.22 12.49 -7.82
C VAL A 312 14.76 12.75 -6.40
N ARG A 313 15.46 13.65 -5.70
CA ARG A 313 15.03 14.23 -4.41
C ARG A 313 14.01 15.33 -4.65
N TYR A 314 12.93 15.38 -3.86
CA TYR A 314 11.84 16.34 -4.09
C TYR A 314 11.49 17.27 -2.92
N ASP A 315 11.97 17.02 -1.71
CA ASP A 315 11.62 17.89 -0.58
C ASP A 315 12.40 19.22 -0.57
N ASP A 316 11.67 20.32 -0.37
CA ASP A 316 12.21 21.69 -0.26
C ASP A 316 12.58 22.05 1.19
N THR A 317 13.28 21.17 1.91
CA THR A 317 13.57 21.42 3.34
C THR A 317 15.06 21.34 3.64
N SER A 318 15.69 22.52 3.70
CA SER A 318 17.01 22.76 4.28
C SER A 318 17.02 22.70 5.82
N ALA A 319 15.96 22.23 6.47
CA ALA A 319 15.84 22.18 7.92
C ALA A 319 14.92 21.04 8.36
N VAL A 320 15.34 20.36 9.44
CA VAL A 320 14.61 19.36 10.23
C VAL A 320 13.11 19.65 10.23
N PRO A 321 12.27 18.79 9.60
CA PRO A 321 11.82 17.57 10.27
C PRO A 321 11.66 16.32 9.38
N THR A 322 11.43 15.17 10.02
CA THR A 322 11.16 13.86 9.40
C THR A 322 9.81 13.83 8.69
N GLY A 323 9.80 13.70 7.36
CA GLY A 323 8.60 13.32 6.61
C GLY A 323 8.03 11.96 7.03
N TYR A 324 6.74 11.76 6.78
CA TYR A 324 5.99 10.52 7.02
C TYR A 324 5.07 10.18 5.84
N ALA A 325 4.67 8.92 5.75
CA ALA A 325 3.65 8.40 4.83
C ALA A 325 3.87 8.85 3.36
N PRO A 326 5.00 8.48 2.73
CA PRO A 326 5.16 8.70 1.30
C PRO A 326 4.03 7.99 0.54
N GLN A 327 3.58 8.57 -0.56
CA GLN A 327 2.63 7.96 -1.49
C GLN A 327 2.97 8.41 -2.91
N ILE A 328 2.55 7.63 -3.90
CA ILE A 328 2.57 8.03 -5.31
C ILE A 328 1.30 7.56 -6.01
N PHE A 329 0.80 8.38 -6.92
CA PHE A 329 -0.35 8.06 -7.76
C PHE A 329 -0.37 8.81 -9.08
N THR A 330 -1.14 8.29 -10.03
CA THR A 330 -1.21 8.82 -11.39
C THR A 330 -2.46 9.63 -11.59
N TYR A 331 -2.29 10.87 -12.03
CA TYR A 331 -3.38 11.72 -12.49
C TYR A 331 -3.08 12.30 -13.87
N ARG A 332 -4.01 12.09 -14.83
CA ARG A 332 -3.90 12.59 -16.21
C ARG A 332 -2.56 12.23 -16.88
N GLY A 333 -2.08 11.01 -16.65
CA GLY A 333 -0.83 10.52 -17.22
C GLY A 333 0.43 10.98 -16.50
N ARG A 334 0.32 11.77 -15.42
CA ARG A 334 1.44 12.25 -14.61
C ARG A 334 1.47 11.58 -13.26
N PHE A 335 2.65 11.40 -12.70
CA PHE A 335 2.81 10.94 -11.34
C PHE A 335 2.72 12.10 -10.37
N ILE A 336 2.10 11.82 -9.23
CA ILE A 336 1.99 12.74 -8.13
C ILE A 336 2.47 12.01 -6.89
N ALA A 337 3.62 12.43 -6.36
CA ALA A 337 4.16 11.89 -5.14
C ALA A 337 3.85 12.85 -3.99
N THR A 338 3.52 12.31 -2.82
CA THR A 338 3.08 13.10 -1.68
C THR A 338 3.67 12.58 -0.39
N TYR A 339 3.83 13.46 0.58
CA TYR A 339 4.27 13.09 1.92
C TYR A 339 3.74 14.08 2.96
N VAL A 340 3.62 13.61 4.20
CA VAL A 340 3.28 14.44 5.35
C VAL A 340 4.55 14.97 5.98
N TYR A 341 4.58 16.24 6.38
CA TYR A 341 5.66 16.77 7.20
C TYR A 341 5.10 17.57 8.39
N PRO A 342 5.74 17.54 9.57
CA PRO A 342 5.41 18.43 10.68
C PRO A 342 5.64 19.88 10.28
N ASP A 343 4.70 20.78 10.54
CA ASP A 343 4.91 22.21 10.32
C ASP A 343 5.93 22.77 11.35
N PRO A 344 7.13 23.17 10.93
CA PRO A 344 8.20 23.67 11.79
C PRO A 344 7.87 25.04 12.37
N LEU A 345 6.85 25.72 11.83
CA LEU A 345 6.39 27.03 12.33
C LEU A 345 5.19 26.90 13.28
N SER A 346 4.62 25.71 13.43
CA SER A 346 3.46 25.52 14.29
C SER A 346 3.84 25.21 15.73
N VAL A 347 3.21 25.92 16.67
CA VAL A 347 3.38 25.74 18.12
C VAL A 347 2.56 24.54 18.63
N GLN A 348 1.56 24.11 17.85
CA GLN A 348 0.88 22.82 18.00
C GLN A 348 1.44 21.87 16.94
N LEU A 349 1.46 20.56 17.16
CA LEU A 349 1.90 19.60 16.14
C LEU A 349 0.90 19.59 14.98
N GLU A 350 1.03 20.54 14.07
CA GLU A 350 0.32 20.59 12.79
C GLU A 350 1.15 19.88 11.72
N TYR A 351 0.47 19.29 10.75
CA TYR A 351 1.10 18.53 9.67
C TYR A 351 0.63 19.09 8.33
N VAL A 352 1.57 19.27 7.41
CA VAL A 352 1.30 19.75 6.06
C VAL A 352 1.52 18.62 5.07
N LEU A 353 0.57 18.47 4.15
CA LEU A 353 0.69 17.61 3.00
C LEU A 353 1.44 18.35 1.88
N LYS A 354 2.59 17.81 1.46
CA LYS A 354 3.30 18.30 0.28
C LYS A 354 3.10 17.33 -0.88
N PHE A 355 3.11 17.87 -2.10
CA PHE A 355 3.01 17.09 -3.33
C PHE A 355 4.02 17.53 -4.38
N ALA A 356 4.31 16.59 -5.28
CA ALA A 356 5.29 16.63 -6.34
C ALA A 356 4.65 16.12 -7.62
N GLU A 357 4.93 16.71 -8.78
CA GLU A 357 4.35 16.26 -10.06
C GLU A 357 5.46 15.91 -11.04
N PHE A 358 5.33 14.76 -11.72
CA PHE A 358 6.31 14.25 -12.67
C PHE A 358 5.63 13.71 -13.93
N ASP A 359 6.30 13.84 -15.08
CA ASP A 359 5.87 13.24 -16.34
C ASP A 359 6.27 11.77 -16.48
N GLY A 360 7.24 11.31 -15.68
CA GLY A 360 7.76 9.94 -15.69
C GLY A 360 8.79 9.66 -16.78
N ALA A 361 9.32 10.69 -17.45
CA ALA A 361 10.28 10.54 -18.55
C ALA A 361 11.76 10.70 -18.12
N GLY A 362 12.02 11.08 -16.87
CA GLY A 362 13.37 11.36 -16.34
C GLY A 362 13.57 12.86 -16.12
#